data_AF-A0A841UA78-F1
#
_entry.id   AF-A0A841UA78-F1
#
_cell.length_a   1.000
_cell.length_b   1.000
_cell.length_c   1.000
_cell.angle_alpha   90.00
_cell.angle_beta   90.00
_cell.angle_gamma   90.00
#
_symmetry.space_group_name_H-M   'P 1'
#
loop_
_entity.id
_entity.type
_entity.pdbx_description
1 polymer ?
#
loop_
_entity_poly.entity_id
_entity_poly.type
_entity_poly.pdbx_seq_one_letter_code
_entity_poly.pdbx_strand_id
1 'polypeptide(L)'
;MSDQHITLHGFNNLTKTLSFNMYDICFTKTVEERDAYIAYIDEQYNSDRLTQILNTVADIIGAHVLNVAKQDYVPQGASVTFLVSEGPVVEVPTGAASGETPGPLPDNVVLQLDKSHITVHTYPEYHPTEGFSTFRADIDVSTCGEISPLKALNYLIHSFEADIMTIDYRVRGFTRDVSGRKLFIDHDINSIQNYIPEEIIEAYDMIDVNVYQEHIFHTKCKLRRFDLNNYLFGYTKDKLDPAEQEDIAKRLQKEMDEIFYGKNRPG
;
A
#
# COMPACT_ATOMS: atom_id res chain seq x y z
N MET A 1 27.08 -1.87 -0.50
CA MET A 1 27.62 -0.75 0.30
C MET A 1 27.34 -1.08 1.75
N SER A 2 28.29 -0.84 2.66
CA SER A 2 28.16 -1.23 4.07
C SER A 2 27.03 -0.45 4.75
N ASP A 3 25.97 -1.13 5.19
CA ASP A 3 24.98 -0.57 6.12
C ASP A 3 25.71 -0.03 7.35
N GLN A 4 25.80 1.29 7.48
CA GLN A 4 26.28 1.91 8.71
C GLN A 4 25.18 1.77 9.77
N HIS A 5 25.22 0.67 10.52
CA HIS A 5 24.36 0.48 11.68
C HIS A 5 24.64 1.57 12.72
N ILE A 6 23.69 2.50 12.89
CA ILE A 6 23.74 3.50 13.95
C ILE A 6 23.54 2.79 15.29
N THR A 7 24.49 2.94 16.22
CA THR A 7 24.34 2.40 17.58
C THR A 7 23.48 3.35 18.41
N LEU A 8 22.32 2.87 18.86
CA LEU A 8 21.33 3.64 19.60
C LEU A 8 21.53 3.56 21.12
N HIS A 9 21.11 4.62 21.82
CA HIS A 9 20.95 4.61 23.28
C HIS A 9 19.51 4.21 23.64
N GLY A 10 19.30 2.92 23.89
CA GLY A 10 17.99 2.36 24.26
C GLY A 10 17.10 2.03 23.05
N PHE A 11 15.78 2.08 23.23
CA PHE A 11 14.79 1.71 22.21
C PHE A 11 14.64 2.78 21.11
N ASN A 12 14.43 2.35 19.86
CA ASN A 12 14.22 3.26 18.74
C ASN A 12 12.77 3.77 18.69
N ASN A 13 12.57 5.03 19.07
CA ASN A 13 11.23 5.65 19.08
C ASN A 13 10.83 6.29 17.74
N LEU A 14 11.47 5.90 16.63
CA LEU A 14 11.04 6.32 15.30
C LEU A 14 9.86 5.46 14.84
N THR A 15 8.85 6.13 14.31
CA THR A 15 7.77 5.50 13.54
C THR A 15 8.05 5.71 12.07
N LYS A 16 7.98 4.63 11.29
CA LYS A 16 8.18 4.63 9.84
C LYS A 16 6.89 4.15 9.20
N THR A 17 6.38 4.90 8.22
CA THR A 17 5.15 4.51 7.52
C THR A 17 5.39 4.53 6.02
N LEU A 18 5.05 3.42 5.36
CA LEU A 18 5.00 3.29 3.91
C LEU A 18 3.54 3.13 3.50
N SER A 19 3.01 4.08 2.75
CA SER A 19 1.63 4.06 2.26
C SER A 19 1.61 3.98 0.73
N PHE A 20 0.61 3.29 0.19
CA PHE A 20 0.36 3.22 -1.24
C PHE A 20 -1.08 3.59 -1.56
N ASN A 21 -1.29 4.30 -2.67
CA ASN A 21 -2.53 4.30 -3.42
C ASN A 21 -2.24 3.74 -4.80
N MET A 22 -2.80 2.57 -5.11
CA MET A 22 -2.59 1.85 -6.35
C MET A 22 -3.87 1.86 -7.17
N TYR A 23 -3.77 2.10 -8.47
CA TYR A 23 -4.90 2.22 -9.38
C TYR A 23 -4.72 1.29 -10.57
N ASP A 24 -5.78 0.57 -10.90
CA ASP A 24 -5.93 -0.26 -12.10
C ASP A 24 -7.16 0.25 -12.86
N ILE A 25 -7.03 0.44 -14.17
CA ILE A 25 -8.08 1.02 -15.01
C ILE A 25 -8.51 0.00 -16.05
N CYS A 26 -9.81 -0.14 -16.23
CA CYS A 26 -10.37 -0.98 -17.28
C CYS A 26 -11.44 -0.23 -18.07
N PHE A 27 -11.42 -0.38 -19.38
CA PHE A 27 -12.51 0.06 -20.25
C PHE A 27 -13.56 -1.04 -20.39
N THR A 28 -14.82 -0.67 -20.12
CA THR A 28 -15.98 -1.54 -20.19
C THR A 28 -17.09 -0.81 -20.96
N LYS A 29 -17.39 -1.29 -22.17
CA LYS A 29 -18.32 -0.63 -23.10
C LYS A 29 -19.78 -0.88 -22.72
N THR A 30 -20.10 -2.10 -22.28
CA THR A 30 -21.47 -2.48 -21.91
C THR A 30 -21.62 -2.66 -20.40
N VAL A 31 -22.87 -2.68 -19.94
CA VAL A 31 -23.20 -2.95 -18.54
C VAL A 31 -22.75 -4.34 -18.13
N GLU A 32 -22.89 -5.32 -19.03
CA GLU A 32 -22.47 -6.70 -18.79
C GLU A 32 -20.95 -6.82 -18.66
N GLU A 33 -20.17 -6.11 -19.49
CA GLU A 33 -18.71 -6.05 -19.38
C GLU A 33 -18.28 -5.43 -18.04
N ARG A 34 -18.95 -4.35 -17.62
CA ARG A 34 -18.72 -3.69 -16.34
C ARG A 34 -19.00 -4.62 -15.17
N ASP A 35 -20.16 -5.27 -15.16
CA ASP A 35 -20.56 -6.15 -14.07
C ASP A 35 -19.64 -7.38 -13.99
N ALA A 36 -19.15 -7.87 -15.13
CA ALA A 36 -18.16 -8.94 -15.19
C ALA A 36 -16.77 -8.50 -14.69
N TYR A 37 -16.33 -7.28 -15.01
CA TYR A 37 -15.09 -6.71 -14.47
C TYR A 37 -15.18 -6.51 -12.95
N ILE A 38 -16.30 -6.00 -12.45
CA ILE A 38 -16.57 -5.87 -11.01
C ILE A 38 -16.47 -7.23 -10.30
N ALA A 39 -17.09 -8.27 -10.86
CA ALA A 39 -17.02 -9.62 -10.31
C ALA A 39 -15.59 -10.18 -10.31
N TYR A 40 -14.82 -9.90 -11.37
CA TYR A 40 -13.40 -10.25 -11.43
C TYR A 40 -12.60 -9.56 -10.33
N ILE A 41 -12.79 -8.26 -10.11
CA ILE A 41 -12.12 -7.51 -9.05
C ILE A 41 -12.50 -8.05 -7.65
N ASP A 42 -13.76 -8.34 -7.42
CA ASP A 42 -14.24 -8.91 -6.15
C ASP A 42 -13.58 -10.28 -5.87
N GLU A 43 -13.42 -11.12 -6.90
CA GLU A 43 -12.70 -12.38 -6.77
C GLU A 43 -11.18 -12.19 -6.56
N GLN A 44 -10.55 -11.28 -7.30
CA GLN A 44 -9.10 -11.07 -7.22
C GLN A 44 -8.66 -10.35 -5.93
N TYR A 45 -9.52 -9.52 -5.35
CA TYR A 45 -9.16 -8.63 -4.24
C TYR A 45 -10.08 -8.80 -3.02
N ASN A 46 -10.62 -10.00 -2.81
CA ASN A 46 -11.34 -10.34 -1.58
C ASN A 46 -10.43 -10.34 -0.35
N SER A 47 -11.07 -10.31 0.82
CA SER A 47 -10.40 -10.25 2.11
C SER A 47 -9.45 -11.44 2.36
N ASP A 48 -9.71 -12.62 1.81
CA ASP A 48 -8.84 -13.79 1.99
C ASP A 48 -7.50 -13.63 1.26
N ARG A 49 -7.52 -13.19 0.00
CA ARG A 49 -6.28 -12.96 -0.76
C ARG A 49 -5.51 -11.77 -0.22
N LEU A 50 -6.21 -10.68 0.12
CA LEU A 50 -5.59 -9.53 0.80
C LEU A 50 -4.95 -9.94 2.14
N THR A 51 -5.58 -10.84 2.90
CA THR A 51 -4.99 -11.40 4.13
C THR A 51 -3.68 -12.14 3.84
N GLN A 52 -3.57 -12.87 2.74
CA GLN A 52 -2.32 -13.58 2.37
C GLN A 52 -1.19 -12.62 1.99
N ILE A 53 -1.52 -11.56 1.23
CA ILE A 53 -0.57 -10.50 0.90
C ILE A 53 -0.03 -9.86 2.19
N LEU A 54 -0.91 -9.50 3.12
CA LEU A 54 -0.56 -8.81 4.36
C LEU A 54 0.26 -9.70 5.31
N ASN A 55 -0.01 -11.01 5.35
CA ASN A 55 0.86 -11.97 6.05
C ASN A 55 2.27 -11.99 5.46
N THR A 56 2.39 -12.04 4.13
CA THR A 56 3.70 -12.01 3.46
C THR A 56 4.44 -10.71 3.73
N VAL A 57 3.74 -9.57 3.76
CA VAL A 57 4.32 -8.28 4.17
C VAL A 57 4.84 -8.35 5.60
N ALA A 58 4.05 -8.85 6.55
CA ALA A 58 4.45 -9.00 7.95
C ALA A 58 5.72 -9.86 8.09
N ASP A 59 5.80 -10.97 7.35
CA ASP A 59 6.98 -11.85 7.32
C ASP A 59 8.21 -11.14 6.74
N ILE A 60 8.06 -10.40 5.63
CA ILE A 60 9.16 -9.66 4.98
C ILE A 60 9.76 -8.60 5.92
N ILE A 61 8.91 -7.87 6.65
CA ILE A 61 9.37 -6.84 7.58
C ILE A 61 9.82 -7.44 8.93
N GLY A 62 9.53 -8.72 9.19
CA GLY A 62 9.85 -9.41 10.43
C GLY A 62 8.96 -9.00 11.61
N ALA A 63 7.71 -8.66 11.35
CA ALA A 63 6.75 -8.26 12.36
C ALA A 63 5.88 -9.44 12.83
N HIS A 64 5.54 -9.46 14.11
CA HIS A 64 4.66 -10.47 14.69
C HIS A 64 3.21 -10.02 14.63
N VAL A 65 2.34 -10.84 14.03
CA VAL A 65 0.90 -10.56 13.93
C VAL A 65 0.23 -10.85 15.28
N LEU A 66 -0.38 -9.81 15.86
CA LEU A 66 -1.10 -9.88 17.14
C LEU A 66 -2.60 -10.13 16.93
N ASN A 67 -3.16 -9.50 15.90
CA ASN A 67 -4.57 -9.61 15.58
C ASN A 67 -4.79 -9.35 14.08
N VAL A 68 -5.78 -10.02 13.52
CA VAL A 68 -6.25 -9.81 12.15
C VAL A 68 -7.75 -9.54 12.20
N ALA A 69 -8.16 -8.43 11.58
CA ALA A 69 -9.55 -8.11 11.32
C ALA A 69 -9.73 -7.95 9.80
N LYS A 70 -10.82 -8.49 9.26
CA LYS A 70 -11.11 -8.40 7.84
C LYS A 70 -12.60 -8.34 7.55
N GLN A 71 -12.96 -7.73 6.43
CA GLN A 71 -14.35 -7.56 6.02
C GLN A 71 -14.45 -7.45 4.49
N ASP A 72 -15.36 -8.21 3.90
CA ASP A 72 -15.85 -8.00 2.54
C ASP A 72 -17.16 -7.18 2.59
N TYR A 73 -17.29 -6.19 1.71
CA TYR A 73 -18.40 -5.24 1.68
C TYR A 73 -19.39 -5.54 0.55
N VAL A 74 -20.63 -5.10 0.74
CA VAL A 74 -21.69 -5.11 -0.27
C VAL A 74 -21.95 -3.66 -0.72
N PRO A 75 -21.94 -3.33 -2.02
CA PRO A 75 -21.91 -4.27 -3.15
C PRO A 75 -20.54 -4.88 -3.49
N GLN A 76 -19.42 -4.24 -3.13
CA GLN A 76 -18.08 -4.69 -3.53
C GLN A 76 -16.98 -4.10 -2.65
N GLY A 77 -15.81 -4.75 -2.66
CA GLY A 77 -14.58 -4.31 -2.01
C GLY A 77 -14.33 -5.00 -0.67
N ALA A 78 -13.10 -4.90 -0.18
CA ALA A 78 -12.64 -5.52 1.04
C ALA A 78 -11.69 -4.62 1.85
N SER A 79 -11.64 -4.89 3.15
CA SER A 79 -10.68 -4.30 4.09
C SER A 79 -10.02 -5.40 4.90
N VAL A 80 -8.72 -5.29 5.13
CA VAL A 80 -7.96 -6.15 6.04
C VAL A 80 -7.03 -5.27 6.89
N THR A 81 -7.00 -5.54 8.19
CA THR A 81 -6.18 -4.84 9.17
C THR A 81 -5.44 -5.84 10.04
N PHE A 82 -4.12 -5.68 10.10
CA PHE A 82 -3.22 -6.43 10.95
C PHE A 82 -2.69 -5.51 12.03
N LEU A 83 -2.83 -5.91 13.29
CA LEU A 83 -2.09 -5.33 14.40
C LEU A 83 -0.79 -6.09 14.54
N VAL A 84 0.36 -5.41 14.53
CA VAL A 84 1.67 -6.06 14.55
C VAL A 84 2.60 -5.51 15.63
N SER A 85 3.61 -6.29 16.01
CA SER A 85 4.68 -5.87 16.93
C SER A 85 6.07 -6.21 16.40
N GLU A 86 7.06 -5.42 16.82
CA GLU A 86 8.47 -5.63 16.47
C GLU A 86 9.12 -6.82 17.19
N GLY A 87 8.64 -7.15 18.40
CA GLY A 87 9.14 -8.28 19.19
C GLY A 87 8.02 -9.22 19.63
N PRO A 88 8.37 -10.43 20.12
CA PRO A 88 7.41 -11.36 20.66
C PRO A 88 6.69 -10.73 21.86
N VAL A 89 5.38 -10.99 21.98
CA VAL A 89 4.60 -10.54 23.12
C VAL A 89 5.18 -11.19 24.36
N VAL A 90 5.77 -10.40 25.25
CA VAL A 90 6.12 -10.87 26.59
C VAL A 90 4.78 -11.06 27.29
N GLU A 91 4.33 -12.31 27.41
CA GLU A 91 3.22 -12.65 28.29
C GLU A 91 3.54 -12.07 29.66
N VAL A 92 2.70 -11.16 30.15
CA VAL A 92 2.80 -10.69 31.54
C VAL A 92 2.75 -11.95 32.40
N PRO A 93 3.73 -12.18 33.30
CA PRO A 93 3.75 -13.40 34.09
C PRO A 93 2.41 -13.56 34.78
N THR A 94 1.75 -14.69 34.52
CA THR A 94 0.45 -15.08 35.11
C THR A 94 0.48 -15.21 36.64
N GLY A 95 1.60 -14.84 37.29
CA GLY A 95 1.81 -14.87 38.73
C GLY A 95 1.74 -13.52 39.46
N ALA A 96 1.45 -12.39 38.78
CA ALA A 96 1.31 -11.08 39.46
C ALA A 96 -0.11 -10.78 40.00
N ALA A 97 -1.01 -11.77 40.00
CA ALA A 97 -2.34 -11.66 40.61
C ALA A 97 -2.36 -12.40 41.96
N SER A 98 -1.58 -11.95 42.94
CA SER A 98 -1.81 -12.28 44.34
C SER A 98 -2.93 -11.37 44.87
N GLY A 99 -4.16 -11.68 44.50
CA GLY A 99 -5.37 -10.99 44.99
C GLY A 99 -6.62 -11.55 44.34
N GLU A 100 -7.52 -12.11 45.14
CA GLU A 100 -8.83 -12.56 44.70
C GLU A 100 -9.67 -11.37 44.21
N THR A 101 -9.83 -11.21 42.90
CA THR A 101 -10.80 -10.30 42.31
C THR A 101 -11.72 -11.05 41.34
N PRO A 102 -13.06 -10.97 41.50
CA PRO A 102 -14.01 -11.62 40.60
C PRO A 102 -14.25 -10.72 39.38
N GLY A 103 -13.77 -11.13 38.20
CA GLY A 103 -14.00 -10.45 36.92
C GLY A 103 -13.00 -10.94 35.88
N PRO A 104 -13.36 -11.07 34.59
CA PRO A 104 -12.57 -11.85 33.62
C PRO A 104 -11.18 -11.24 33.38
N LEU A 105 -10.16 -12.09 33.31
CA LEU A 105 -8.81 -11.79 32.81
C LEU A 105 -8.62 -12.61 31.51
N PRO A 106 -8.01 -12.09 30.42
CA PRO A 106 -7.98 -10.73 29.89
C PRO A 106 -8.51 -10.72 28.42
N ASP A 107 -9.79 -10.43 28.20
CA ASP A 107 -10.33 -10.27 26.83
C ASP A 107 -10.05 -8.89 26.21
N ASN A 108 -9.35 -8.03 26.95
CA ASN A 108 -8.86 -6.78 26.40
C ASN A 108 -7.47 -7.01 25.83
N VAL A 109 -7.40 -7.54 24.61
CA VAL A 109 -6.52 -6.89 23.63
C VAL A 109 -7.05 -5.46 23.55
N VAL A 110 -6.58 -4.59 24.47
CA VAL A 110 -6.69 -3.16 24.24
C VAL A 110 -6.04 -2.99 22.89
N LEU A 111 -6.84 -2.68 21.86
CA LEU A 111 -6.37 -2.33 20.53
C LEU A 111 -5.52 -1.08 20.73
N GLN A 112 -4.25 -1.30 21.04
CA GLN A 112 -3.24 -0.29 21.23
C GLN A 112 -2.99 0.28 19.82
N LEU A 113 -3.83 1.21 19.40
CA LEU A 113 -3.74 1.92 18.11
C LEU A 113 -2.46 2.76 18.00
N ASP A 114 -1.70 2.88 19.09
CA ASP A 114 -0.33 3.40 19.13
C ASP A 114 0.73 2.36 18.71
N LYS A 115 0.33 1.12 18.40
CA LYS A 115 1.21 0.08 17.86
C LYS A 115 1.25 0.11 16.34
N SER A 116 2.24 -0.61 15.81
CA SER A 116 2.43 -0.86 14.39
C SER A 116 1.24 -1.61 13.80
N HIS A 117 0.91 -1.31 12.55
CA HIS A 117 -0.20 -1.92 11.83
C HIS A 117 0.12 -2.08 10.35
N ILE A 118 -0.61 -3.00 9.72
CA ILE A 118 -0.62 -3.15 8.27
C ILE A 118 -2.08 -3.18 7.82
N THR A 119 -2.49 -2.28 6.94
CA THR A 119 -3.87 -2.22 6.45
C THR A 119 -3.93 -2.24 4.95
N VAL A 120 -5.02 -2.79 4.41
CA VAL A 120 -5.39 -2.65 3.00
C VAL A 120 -6.89 -2.41 2.88
N HIS A 121 -7.27 -1.50 1.98
CA HIS A 121 -8.64 -1.15 1.65
C HIS A 121 -8.79 -1.06 0.14
N THR A 122 -9.83 -1.66 -0.42
CA THR A 122 -10.07 -1.61 -1.86
C THR A 122 -11.34 -0.84 -2.19
N TYR A 123 -11.29 -0.06 -3.25
CA TYR A 123 -12.36 0.81 -3.73
C TYR A 123 -12.56 0.59 -5.23
N PRO A 124 -13.41 -0.35 -5.64
CA PRO A 124 -13.83 -0.46 -7.02
C PRO A 124 -14.84 0.66 -7.34
N GLU A 125 -14.55 1.44 -8.38
CA GLU A 125 -15.32 2.59 -8.86
C GLU A 125 -15.67 2.39 -10.34
N TYR A 126 -16.80 2.93 -10.78
CA TYR A 126 -17.17 2.94 -12.19
C TYR A 126 -17.73 4.30 -12.60
N HIS A 127 -17.21 4.85 -13.69
CA HIS A 127 -17.70 6.10 -14.23
C HIS A 127 -19.04 5.88 -14.95
N PRO A 128 -20.15 6.50 -14.51
CA PRO A 128 -21.49 6.17 -14.99
C PRO A 128 -21.74 6.46 -16.47
N THR A 129 -20.95 7.33 -17.09
CA THR A 129 -21.17 7.81 -18.48
C THR A 129 -19.97 7.62 -19.41
N GLU A 130 -18.82 7.22 -18.89
CA GLU A 130 -17.59 7.16 -19.69
C GLU A 130 -17.11 5.73 -19.94
N GLY A 131 -17.70 4.72 -19.30
CA GLY A 131 -17.31 3.33 -19.57
C GLY A 131 -15.89 2.99 -19.08
N PHE A 132 -15.39 3.76 -18.11
CA PHE A 132 -14.20 3.41 -17.34
C PHE A 132 -14.63 2.79 -16.01
N SER A 133 -13.92 1.75 -15.62
CA SER A 133 -13.97 1.19 -14.28
C SER A 133 -12.58 1.32 -13.68
N THR A 134 -12.49 1.99 -12.53
CA THR A 134 -11.23 2.24 -11.84
C THR A 134 -11.23 1.47 -10.53
N PHE A 135 -10.25 0.61 -10.34
CA PHE A 135 -10.03 -0.08 -9.07
C PHE A 135 -8.91 0.62 -8.32
N ARG A 136 -9.14 0.96 -7.05
CA ARG A 136 -8.10 1.50 -6.18
C ARG A 136 -7.84 0.59 -4.99
N ALA A 137 -6.57 0.30 -4.69
CA ALA A 137 -6.15 -0.33 -3.45
C ALA A 137 -5.27 0.63 -2.63
N ASP A 138 -5.64 0.86 -1.38
CA ASP A 138 -4.92 1.68 -0.43
C ASP A 138 -4.26 0.78 0.60
N ILE A 139 -2.94 0.89 0.79
CA ILE A 139 -2.17 0.07 1.72
C ILE A 139 -1.38 0.97 2.66
N ASP A 140 -1.36 0.65 3.96
CA ASP A 140 -0.51 1.34 4.93
C ASP A 140 0.30 0.33 5.73
N VAL A 141 1.62 0.45 5.71
CA VAL A 141 2.55 -0.36 6.50
C VAL A 141 3.25 0.57 7.50
N SER A 142 2.78 0.56 8.74
CA SER A 142 3.28 1.41 9.81
C SER A 142 4.04 0.58 10.83
N THR A 143 5.32 0.90 11.01
CA THR A 143 6.23 0.16 11.90
C THR A 143 6.88 1.11 12.92
N CYS A 144 7.23 0.55 14.06
CA CYS A 144 8.04 1.22 15.08
C CYS A 144 9.41 0.56 15.14
N GLY A 145 10.38 1.27 15.69
CA GLY A 145 11.68 0.69 16.00
C GLY A 145 12.61 0.58 14.79
N GLU A 146 13.37 -0.51 14.72
CA GLU A 146 14.35 -0.76 13.66
C GLU A 146 13.73 -1.37 12.40
N ILE A 147 12.49 -1.85 12.48
CA ILE A 147 11.79 -2.42 11.33
C ILE A 147 11.55 -1.33 10.28
N SER A 148 12.10 -1.54 9.08
CA SER A 148 11.85 -0.67 7.93
C SER A 148 10.74 -1.25 7.04
N PRO A 149 9.64 -0.52 6.81
CA PRO A 149 8.57 -0.98 5.92
C PRO A 149 8.99 -0.96 4.45
N LEU A 150 10.07 -0.23 4.10
CA LEU A 150 10.66 -0.22 2.76
C LEU A 150 11.09 -1.62 2.28
N LYS A 151 11.33 -2.56 3.20
CA LYS A 151 11.61 -3.97 2.84
C LYS A 151 10.46 -4.62 2.06
N ALA A 152 9.22 -4.22 2.31
CA ALA A 152 8.04 -4.75 1.63
C ALA A 152 7.71 -4.04 0.31
N LEU A 153 8.39 -2.92 -0.01
CA LEU A 153 8.10 -2.08 -1.18
C LEU A 153 8.05 -2.88 -2.48
N ASN A 154 9.10 -3.65 -2.75
CA ASN A 154 9.19 -4.45 -3.96
C ASN A 154 8.07 -5.49 -4.08
N TYR A 155 7.76 -6.17 -2.98
CA TYR A 155 6.71 -7.19 -2.95
C TYR A 155 5.33 -6.58 -3.18
N LEU A 156 5.05 -5.42 -2.56
CA LEU A 156 3.78 -4.72 -2.71
C LEU A 156 3.56 -4.23 -4.14
N ILE A 157 4.59 -3.69 -4.80
CA ILE A 157 4.51 -3.28 -6.20
C ILE A 157 4.11 -4.46 -7.09
N HIS A 158 4.77 -5.60 -6.94
CA HIS A 158 4.50 -6.80 -7.74
C HIS A 158 3.18 -7.51 -7.38
N SER A 159 2.67 -7.34 -6.16
CA SER A 159 1.44 -8.04 -5.73
C SER A 159 0.18 -7.45 -6.38
N PHE A 160 0.24 -6.20 -6.82
CA PHE A 160 -0.90 -5.48 -7.39
C PHE A 160 -0.69 -5.06 -8.85
N GLU A 161 0.55 -4.97 -9.35
CA GLU A 161 0.89 -4.64 -10.75
C GLU A 161 0.13 -3.42 -11.31
N ALA A 162 -0.06 -2.40 -10.46
CA ALA A 162 -0.95 -1.29 -10.76
C ALA A 162 -0.46 -0.42 -11.92
N ASP A 163 -1.40 0.11 -12.71
CA ASP A 163 -1.10 1.07 -13.78
C ASP A 163 -0.49 2.36 -13.24
N ILE A 164 -1.05 2.85 -12.13
CA ILE A 164 -0.63 4.08 -11.48
C ILE A 164 -0.51 3.78 -10.00
N MET A 165 0.55 4.26 -9.38
CA MET A 165 0.71 4.16 -7.94
C MET A 165 1.30 5.43 -7.37
N THR A 166 0.81 5.81 -6.20
CA THR A 166 1.38 6.86 -5.38
C THR A 166 1.94 6.20 -4.13
N ILE A 167 3.21 6.48 -3.84
CA ILE A 167 3.94 5.87 -2.73
C ILE A 167 4.40 6.98 -1.80
N ASP A 168 3.99 6.90 -0.54
CA ASP A 168 4.40 7.83 0.51
C ASP A 168 5.26 7.09 1.53
N TYR A 169 6.41 7.66 1.85
CA TYR A 169 7.23 7.21 2.96
C TYR A 169 7.50 8.36 3.92
N ARG A 170 7.24 8.15 5.20
CA ARG A 170 7.49 9.16 6.23
C ARG A 170 8.10 8.57 7.48
N VAL A 171 8.96 9.36 8.12
CA VAL A 171 9.55 9.05 9.43
C VAL A 171 9.11 10.10 10.45
N ARG A 172 8.71 9.66 11.64
CA ARG A 172 8.22 10.50 12.73
C ARG A 172 8.86 10.11 14.06
N GLY A 173 8.90 11.06 15.00
CA GLY A 173 9.52 10.87 16.31
C GLY A 173 11.02 11.16 16.29
N PHE A 174 11.70 10.77 17.37
CA PHE A 174 13.17 10.86 17.45
C PHE A 174 13.72 9.76 18.35
N THR A 175 14.92 9.30 18.04
CA THR A 175 15.74 8.46 18.92
C THR A 175 17.00 9.20 19.36
N ARG A 176 17.86 8.57 20.16
CA ARG A 176 19.14 9.14 20.57
C ARG A 176 20.28 8.19 20.26
N ASP A 177 21.40 8.75 19.82
CA ASP A 177 22.65 7.99 19.74
C ASP A 177 23.30 7.82 21.12
N VAL A 178 24.40 7.06 21.17
CA VAL A 178 25.20 6.83 22.38
C VAL A 178 25.74 8.11 23.04
N SER A 179 25.82 9.23 22.31
CA SER A 179 26.24 10.53 22.83
C SER A 179 25.07 11.38 23.35
N GLY A 180 23.83 10.88 23.21
CA GLY A 180 22.61 11.57 23.61
C GLY A 180 22.07 12.56 22.57
N ARG A 181 22.68 12.66 21.38
CA ARG A 181 22.20 13.52 20.29
C ARG A 181 20.90 12.94 19.72
N LYS A 182 19.92 13.81 19.45
CA LYS A 182 18.65 13.41 18.82
C LYS A 182 18.88 13.07 17.34
N LEU A 183 18.29 11.95 16.92
CA LEU A 183 18.22 11.51 15.53
C LEU A 183 16.74 11.41 15.13
N PHE A 184 16.39 11.97 13.98
CA PHE A 184 15.01 12.01 13.45
C PHE A 184 14.81 11.07 12.26
N ILE A 185 15.90 10.45 11.80
CA ILE A 185 15.95 9.40 10.79
C ILE A 185 17.17 8.54 11.08
N ASP A 186 17.09 7.24 10.79
CA ASP A 186 18.10 6.24 11.13
C ASP A 186 18.71 5.52 9.91
N HIS A 187 18.39 5.98 8.70
CA HIS A 187 18.91 5.48 7.44
C HIS A 187 19.01 6.63 6.42
N ASP A 188 19.81 6.43 5.38
CA ASP A 188 19.94 7.39 4.29
C ASP A 188 18.83 7.17 3.25
N ILE A 189 18.14 8.23 2.91
CA ILE A 189 17.10 8.23 1.88
C ILE A 189 16.94 9.65 1.34
N ASN A 190 17.03 9.77 0.03
CA ASN A 190 16.66 10.97 -0.71
C ASN A 190 15.48 10.73 -1.66
N SER A 191 15.13 9.46 -1.92
CA SER A 191 14.04 9.04 -2.79
C SER A 191 13.59 7.63 -2.44
N ILE A 192 12.29 7.36 -2.55
CA ILE A 192 11.75 5.98 -2.46
C ILE A 192 12.27 5.15 -3.64
N GLN A 193 12.53 5.78 -4.78
CA GLN A 193 13.03 5.11 -5.99
C GLN A 193 14.36 4.38 -5.75
N ASN A 194 15.18 4.81 -4.78
CA ASN A 194 16.41 4.10 -4.41
C ASN A 194 16.18 2.67 -3.91
N TYR A 195 14.96 2.38 -3.47
CA TYR A 195 14.54 1.09 -2.92
C TYR A 195 13.73 0.27 -3.94
N ILE A 196 13.55 0.79 -5.17
CA ILE A 196 12.83 0.12 -6.25
C ILE A 196 13.85 -0.51 -7.21
N PRO A 197 13.69 -1.80 -7.59
CA PRO A 197 14.53 -2.43 -8.60
C PRO A 197 14.52 -1.70 -9.96
N GLU A 198 15.66 -1.70 -10.65
CA GLU A 198 15.84 -1.01 -11.94
C GLU A 198 14.81 -1.45 -12.99
N GLU A 199 14.47 -2.74 -13.04
CA GLU A 199 13.45 -3.31 -13.93
C GLU A 199 12.06 -2.67 -13.75
N ILE A 200 11.68 -2.31 -12.52
CA ILE A 200 10.43 -1.60 -12.24
C ILE A 200 10.56 -0.12 -12.61
N ILE A 201 11.70 0.50 -12.31
CA ILE A 201 11.97 1.90 -12.68
C ILE A 201 11.88 2.08 -14.21
N GLU A 202 12.33 1.10 -14.98
CA GLU A 202 12.23 1.12 -16.44
C GLU A 202 10.79 0.98 -16.95
N ALA A 203 9.92 0.28 -16.20
CA ALA A 203 8.52 0.07 -16.57
C ALA A 203 7.63 1.30 -16.30
N TYR A 204 8.00 2.18 -15.38
CA TYR A 204 7.17 3.32 -14.95
C TYR A 204 7.82 4.68 -15.22
N ASP A 205 7.01 5.67 -15.55
CA ASP A 205 7.36 7.08 -15.41
C ASP A 205 7.19 7.51 -13.95
N MET A 206 8.27 7.99 -13.33
CA MET A 206 8.30 8.31 -11.90
C MET A 206 8.57 9.80 -11.61
N ILE A 207 7.89 10.37 -10.62
CA ILE A 207 8.07 11.76 -10.16
C ILE A 207 8.18 11.79 -8.64
N ASP A 208 9.22 12.44 -8.13
CA ASP A 208 9.42 12.68 -6.70
C ASP A 208 8.92 14.06 -6.25
N VAL A 209 8.29 14.10 -5.07
CA VAL A 209 7.85 15.33 -4.39
C VAL A 209 8.23 15.27 -2.91
N ASN A 210 9.53 15.32 -2.62
CA ASN A 210 10.06 15.11 -1.27
C ASN A 210 10.13 16.42 -0.45
N VAL A 211 9.81 16.33 0.85
CA VAL A 211 10.00 17.41 1.85
C VAL A 211 11.02 16.92 2.88
N TYR A 212 12.31 17.09 2.56
CA TYR A 212 13.42 16.51 3.32
C TYR A 212 13.47 16.93 4.78
N GLN A 213 13.16 18.20 5.07
CA GLN A 213 13.18 18.76 6.42
C GLN A 213 12.16 18.10 7.35
N GLU A 214 11.07 17.57 6.76
CA GLU A 214 9.99 16.91 7.48
C GLU A 214 10.05 15.38 7.34
N HIS A 215 11.12 14.83 6.74
CA HIS A 215 11.26 13.40 6.44
C HIS A 215 10.01 12.81 5.76
N ILE A 216 9.50 13.52 4.74
CA ILE A 216 8.39 13.07 3.89
C ILE A 216 8.96 12.84 2.49
N PHE A 217 8.75 11.63 1.97
CA PHE A 217 9.17 11.21 0.65
C PHE A 217 7.93 10.73 -0.09
N HIS A 218 7.80 11.14 -1.34
CA HIS A 218 6.63 10.87 -2.15
C HIS A 218 7.07 10.59 -3.57
N THR A 219 6.70 9.43 -4.09
CA THR A 219 6.98 9.02 -5.47
C THR A 219 5.67 8.64 -6.13
N LYS A 220 5.37 9.26 -7.27
CA LYS A 220 4.29 8.85 -8.15
C LYS A 220 4.85 8.03 -9.30
N CYS A 221 4.18 6.96 -9.68
CA CYS A 221 4.55 6.10 -10.79
C CYS A 221 3.36 5.94 -11.72
N LYS A 222 3.58 5.98 -13.05
CA LYS A 222 2.59 5.63 -14.08
C LYS A 222 3.24 4.69 -15.10
N LEU A 223 2.58 3.61 -15.47
CA LEU A 223 3.11 2.65 -16.43
C LEU A 223 3.46 3.35 -17.74
N ARG A 224 4.71 3.20 -18.19
CA ARG A 224 5.24 3.92 -19.35
C ARG A 224 4.69 3.37 -20.66
N ARG A 225 4.57 2.05 -20.77
CA ARG A 225 4.12 1.38 -22.00
C ARG A 225 2.61 1.25 -21.98
N PHE A 226 1.95 2.05 -22.81
CA PHE A 226 0.52 1.90 -23.08
C PHE A 226 0.29 0.80 -24.12
N ASP A 227 -0.54 -0.18 -23.78
CA ASP A 227 -1.10 -1.17 -24.72
C ASP A 227 -2.60 -1.30 -24.50
N LEU A 228 -3.40 -0.87 -25.49
CA LEU A 228 -4.86 -0.90 -25.41
C LEU A 228 -5.41 -2.28 -25.02
N ASN A 229 -4.75 -3.38 -25.43
CA ASN A 229 -5.22 -4.73 -25.10
C ASN A 229 -5.23 -5.04 -23.60
N ASN A 230 -4.40 -4.35 -22.80
CA ASN A 230 -4.37 -4.54 -21.35
C ASN A 230 -5.58 -3.89 -20.65
N TYR A 231 -6.26 -2.99 -21.33
CA TYR A 231 -7.33 -2.15 -20.78
C TYR A 231 -8.72 -2.54 -21.29
N LEU A 232 -8.84 -3.60 -22.10
CA LEU A 232 -10.10 -4.08 -22.64
C LEU A 232 -10.51 -5.36 -21.93
N PHE A 233 -11.78 -5.46 -21.49
CA PHE A 233 -12.26 -6.64 -20.78
C PHE A 233 -12.91 -7.66 -21.72
N GLY A 234 -12.33 -8.87 -21.82
CA GLY A 234 -12.93 -9.98 -22.56
C GLY A 234 -12.75 -9.94 -24.08
N TYR A 235 -12.03 -8.96 -24.62
CA TYR A 235 -11.70 -8.87 -26.05
C TYR A 235 -10.40 -8.10 -26.31
N THR A 236 -9.86 -8.23 -27.52
CA THR A 236 -8.70 -7.48 -27.99
C THR A 236 -9.13 -6.36 -28.92
N LYS A 237 -8.24 -5.39 -29.12
CA LYS A 237 -8.44 -4.26 -30.02
C LYS A 237 -8.79 -4.67 -31.45
N ASP A 238 -8.45 -5.88 -31.89
CA ASP A 238 -8.75 -6.38 -33.23
C ASP A 238 -10.25 -6.51 -33.52
N LYS A 239 -11.09 -6.53 -32.47
CA LYS A 239 -12.56 -6.49 -32.60
C LYS A 239 -13.12 -5.07 -32.76
N LEU A 240 -12.30 -4.05 -32.57
CA LEU A 240 -12.68 -2.64 -32.64
C LEU A 240 -12.22 -2.03 -33.96
N ASP A 241 -13.00 -1.11 -34.50
CA ASP A 241 -12.54 -0.35 -35.66
C ASP A 241 -11.41 0.63 -35.27
N PRO A 242 -10.56 1.07 -36.23
CA PRO A 242 -9.42 1.92 -35.90
C PRO A 242 -9.78 3.26 -35.23
N ALA A 243 -10.96 3.82 -35.53
CA ALA A 243 -11.39 5.09 -34.94
C ALA A 243 -11.83 4.89 -33.48
N GLU A 244 -12.51 3.78 -33.19
CA GLU A 244 -12.88 3.37 -31.85
C GLU A 244 -11.64 3.05 -30.99
N GLN A 245 -10.65 2.36 -31.55
CA GLN A 245 -9.37 2.13 -30.86
C GLN A 245 -8.68 3.44 -30.48
N GLU A 246 -8.65 4.41 -31.40
CA GLU A 246 -8.03 5.72 -31.16
C GLU A 246 -8.79 6.52 -30.09
N ASP A 247 -10.13 6.51 -30.12
CA ASP A 247 -10.96 7.18 -29.12
C ASP A 247 -10.74 6.59 -27.71
N ILE A 248 -10.86 5.28 -27.57
CA ILE A 248 -10.69 4.60 -26.28
C ILE A 248 -9.28 4.84 -25.74
N ALA A 249 -8.25 4.72 -26.59
CA ALA A 249 -6.87 4.93 -26.17
C ALA A 249 -6.62 6.37 -25.68
N LYS A 250 -7.16 7.38 -26.35
CA LYS A 250 -7.04 8.79 -25.92
C LYS A 250 -7.70 9.02 -24.56
N ARG A 251 -8.87 8.44 -24.36
CA ARG A 251 -9.64 8.64 -23.13
C ARG A 251 -9.01 7.89 -21.94
N LEU A 252 -8.52 6.66 -22.14
CA LEU A 252 -7.73 5.93 -21.14
C LEU A 252 -6.46 6.69 -20.75
N GLN A 253 -5.69 7.18 -21.71
CA GLN A 253 -4.48 7.96 -21.41
C GLN A 253 -4.81 9.25 -20.65
N LYS A 254 -5.93 9.91 -20.99
CA LYS A 254 -6.43 11.06 -20.26
C LYS A 254 -6.75 10.69 -18.80
N GLU A 255 -7.53 9.64 -18.56
CA GLU A 255 -7.86 9.15 -17.21
C GLU A 255 -6.59 8.84 -16.41
N MET A 256 -5.65 8.09 -17.00
CA MET A 256 -4.38 7.76 -16.37
C MET A 256 -3.58 9.00 -15.98
N ASP A 257 -3.53 10.00 -16.87
CA ASP A 257 -2.83 11.24 -16.60
C ASP A 257 -3.52 12.10 -15.54
N GLU A 258 -4.85 12.13 -15.51
CA GLU A 258 -5.61 12.87 -14.51
C GLU A 258 -5.36 12.33 -13.10
N ILE A 259 -5.35 11.00 -12.95
CA ILE A 259 -4.98 10.33 -11.69
C ILE A 259 -3.51 10.60 -11.34
N PHE A 260 -2.58 10.38 -12.29
CA PHE A 260 -1.14 10.57 -12.05
C PHE A 260 -0.79 12.01 -11.64
N TYR A 261 -1.33 13.00 -12.33
CA TYR A 261 -1.08 14.41 -11.98
C TYR A 261 -1.99 14.94 -10.87
N GLY A 262 -3.03 14.20 -10.47
CA GLY A 262 -4.01 14.60 -9.46
C GLY A 262 -4.80 15.85 -9.86
N LYS A 263 -5.10 16.01 -11.16
CA LYS A 263 -5.83 17.16 -11.69
C LYS A 263 -6.53 16.81 -13.00
N ASN A 264 -7.72 17.38 -13.22
CA ASN A 264 -8.45 17.22 -14.47
C ASN A 264 -7.67 17.92 -15.61
N ARG A 265 -7.61 17.29 -16.79
CA ARG A 265 -7.02 17.87 -17.99
C ARG A 265 -8.14 18.52 -18.84
N PRO A 266 -7.90 19.72 -19.40
CA PRO A 266 -8.81 20.29 -20.38
C PRO A 266 -8.96 19.31 -21.57
N GLY A 267 -10.20 19.16 -22.06
CA GLY A 267 -10.50 18.36 -23.24
C GLY A 267 -10.04 19.01 -24.54
#